data_AF-A0A661AH87-F1
#
_entry.id   AF-A0A661AH87-F1
#
_cell.length_a   1.000
_cell.length_b   1.000
_cell.length_c   1.000
_cell.angle_alpha   90.00
_cell.angle_beta   90.00
_cell.angle_gamma   90.00
#
_symmetry.space_group_name_H-M   'P 1'
#
loop_
_entity.id
_entity.type
_entity.pdbx_description
1 polymer ?
#
loop_
_entity_poly.entity_id
_entity_poly.type
_entity_poly.pdbx_seq_one_letter_code
_entity_poly.pdbx_strand_id
1 'polypeptide(L)'
;LMPTPEERLKLFEWEWHLVREKGIFLADFWNSATSSDGCIAAARSGGYFYINWNGDVMPCVFVPYTVDNVVEAFKNGRNLNDIINSGFFKDIRDWQDSYGYQRPPHEHGNWMRPCFIRDHHKEFLEVVKKHKAKPADEDAKVALTDKEYHKGLIEYDNRMAELTDKIWQEHYIAPELEKVKK
;
A
#
# COMPACT_ATOMS: atom_id res chain seq x y z
N LEU A 1 9.85 15.31 -4.01
CA LEU A 1 11.00 14.46 -3.61
C LEU A 1 10.47 13.29 -2.79
N MET A 2 10.99 12.09 -2.99
CA MET A 2 10.75 10.91 -2.14
C MET A 2 12.00 10.66 -1.30
N PRO A 3 11.90 10.35 0.01
CA PRO A 3 13.07 10.01 0.82
C PRO A 3 13.74 8.75 0.26
N THR A 4 15.06 8.63 0.44
CA THR A 4 15.77 7.37 0.15
C THR A 4 15.32 6.26 1.11
N PRO A 5 15.58 4.97 0.81
CA PRO A 5 15.29 3.87 1.73
C PRO A 5 15.91 4.07 3.12
N GLU A 6 17.16 4.55 3.18
CA GLU A 6 17.86 4.83 4.43
C GLU A 6 17.26 6.03 5.19
N GLU A 7 16.81 7.06 4.49
CA GLU A 7 16.12 8.19 5.11
C GLU A 7 14.76 7.75 5.67
N ARG A 8 14.02 6.92 4.94
CA ARG A 8 12.77 6.33 5.43
C ARG A 8 13.01 5.42 6.65
N LEU A 9 14.06 4.62 6.58
CA LEU A 9 14.81 4.03 7.70
C LEU A 9 14.72 4.86 9.00
N LYS A 10 15.43 5.99 8.93
CA LYS A 10 15.62 6.91 10.05
C LYS A 10 14.31 7.56 10.49
N LEU A 11 13.38 7.82 9.56
CA LEU A 11 12.07 8.38 9.91
C LEU A 11 11.26 7.40 10.76
N PHE A 12 11.27 6.11 10.43
CA PHE A 12 10.63 5.07 11.23
C PHE A 12 11.27 4.97 12.63
N GLU A 13 12.60 4.96 12.73
CA GLU A 13 13.31 4.93 14.02
C GLU A 13 12.97 6.15 14.87
N TRP A 14 12.90 7.33 14.23
CA TRP A 14 12.53 8.58 14.88
C TRP A 14 11.08 8.57 15.38
N GLU A 15 10.14 8.08 14.56
CA GLU A 15 8.74 7.93 14.95
C GLU A 15 8.61 7.06 16.21
N TRP A 16 9.28 5.90 16.25
CA TRP A 16 9.25 5.04 17.43
C TRP A 16 9.97 5.62 18.64
N HIS A 17 10.99 6.46 18.45
CA HIS A 17 11.57 7.25 19.52
C HIS A 17 10.54 8.22 20.13
N LEU A 18 9.77 8.93 19.30
CA LEU A 18 8.71 9.83 19.78
C LEU A 18 7.63 9.06 20.56
N VAL A 19 7.20 7.91 20.04
CA VAL A 19 6.18 7.08 20.69
C VAL A 19 6.67 6.55 22.04
N ARG A 20 7.85 5.91 22.07
CA ARG A 20 8.34 5.18 23.26
C ARG A 20 8.93 6.09 24.32
N GLU A 21 9.71 7.10 23.92
CA GLU A 21 10.48 7.93 24.85
C GLU A 21 9.77 9.25 25.20
N LYS A 22 8.91 9.74 24.30
CA LYS A 22 8.20 11.03 24.50
C LYS A 22 6.71 10.86 24.77
N GLY A 23 6.14 9.67 24.58
CA GLY A 23 4.71 9.42 24.71
C GLY A 23 3.87 10.17 23.66
N ILE A 24 4.48 10.54 22.53
CA ILE A 24 3.80 11.25 21.44
C ILE A 24 3.46 10.22 20.37
N PHE A 25 2.18 9.91 20.22
CA PHE A 25 1.72 9.08 19.12
C PHE A 25 1.69 9.91 17.83
N LEU A 26 2.69 9.69 16.98
CA LEU A 26 2.74 10.18 15.62
C LEU A 26 2.46 8.99 14.71
N ALA A 27 1.57 9.18 13.73
CA ALA A 27 1.33 8.19 12.69
C ALA A 27 1.52 8.83 11.31
N ASP A 28 2.28 8.15 10.46
CA ASP A 28 2.37 8.42 9.03
C ASP A 28 1.84 7.21 8.23
N PHE A 29 1.30 7.47 7.05
CA PHE A 29 0.62 6.43 6.25
C PHE A 29 1.57 5.43 5.56
N TRP A 30 2.89 5.54 5.74
CA TRP A 30 3.90 4.70 5.08
C TRP A 30 4.79 3.90 6.05
N ASN A 31 5.08 4.41 7.25
CA ASN A 31 5.90 3.76 8.27
C ASN A 31 5.05 3.17 9.42
N SER A 32 3.86 3.71 9.67
CA SER A 32 3.01 3.32 10.80
C SER A 32 1.99 2.25 10.45
N ALA A 33 2.20 1.46 9.40
CA ALA A 33 1.24 0.45 8.98
C ALA A 33 1.02 -0.67 10.02
N THR A 34 1.96 -0.84 10.96
CA THR A 34 1.77 -1.69 12.15
C THR A 34 0.71 -1.17 13.12
N SER A 35 0.34 0.10 13.01
CA SER A 35 -0.77 0.71 13.77
C SER A 35 -2.10 0.68 13.01
N SER A 36 -2.11 0.27 11.73
CA SER A 36 -3.28 0.32 10.83
C SER A 36 -3.62 -1.01 10.16
N ASP A 37 -3.07 -2.12 10.66
CA ASP A 37 -3.19 -3.47 10.08
C ASP A 37 -2.73 -3.55 8.62
N GLY A 38 -1.61 -2.91 8.29
CA GLY A 38 -1.10 -2.83 6.93
C GLY A 38 -1.73 -1.71 6.10
N CYS A 39 -1.67 -1.86 4.78
CA CYS A 39 -2.26 -0.91 3.83
C CYS A 39 -3.80 -0.89 3.90
N ILE A 40 -4.38 0.29 4.08
CA ILE A 40 -5.83 0.51 4.16
C ILE A 40 -6.48 0.93 2.83
N ALA A 41 -5.78 0.79 1.71
CA ALA A 41 -6.29 1.13 0.38
C ALA A 41 -7.37 0.16 -0.14
N ALA A 42 -7.90 0.44 -1.33
CA ALA A 42 -8.75 -0.45 -2.12
C ALA A 42 -10.07 -0.84 -1.44
N ALA A 43 -10.62 0.04 -0.60
CA ALA A 43 -11.90 -0.17 0.06
C ALA A 43 -12.01 -1.52 0.79
N ARG A 44 -10.89 -2.04 1.33
CA ARG A 44 -10.93 -3.20 2.22
C ARG A 44 -11.76 -2.89 3.47
N SER A 45 -12.15 -3.91 4.23
CA SER A 45 -12.83 -3.69 5.51
C SER A 45 -11.97 -2.79 6.42
N GLY A 46 -12.57 -1.74 6.99
CA GLY A 46 -11.84 -0.71 7.76
C GLY A 46 -10.91 0.19 6.94
N GLY A 47 -10.94 0.09 5.61
CA GLY A 47 -10.11 0.86 4.69
C GLY A 47 -10.84 2.02 4.02
N TYR A 48 -10.18 2.60 3.02
CA TYR A 48 -10.69 3.72 2.23
C TYR A 48 -10.40 3.55 0.74
N PHE A 49 -10.97 4.44 -0.04
CA PHE A 49 -10.65 4.67 -1.44
C PHE A 49 -10.86 6.16 -1.74
N TYR A 50 -10.40 6.61 -2.91
CA TYR A 50 -10.39 8.03 -3.26
C TYR A 50 -11.22 8.29 -4.51
N ILE A 51 -12.01 9.36 -4.52
CA ILE A 51 -12.71 9.86 -5.70
C ILE A 51 -12.19 11.28 -5.95
N ASN A 52 -11.61 11.53 -7.13
CA ASN A 52 -11.15 12.88 -7.48
C ASN A 52 -12.30 13.77 -7.99
N TRP A 53 -11.97 15.03 -8.27
CA TRP A 53 -12.87 16.06 -8.81
C TRP A 53 -13.51 15.69 -10.16
N ASN A 54 -12.86 14.82 -10.95
CA ASN A 54 -13.35 14.33 -12.23
C ASN A 54 -14.29 13.12 -12.08
N GLY A 55 -14.41 12.57 -10.86
CA GLY A 55 -15.19 11.38 -10.56
C GLY A 55 -14.42 10.06 -10.70
N ASP A 56 -13.11 10.10 -10.97
CA ASP A 56 -12.30 8.88 -11.09
C ASP A 56 -12.13 8.21 -9.73
N VAL A 57 -12.42 6.92 -9.66
CA VAL A 57 -12.36 6.14 -8.42
C VAL A 57 -11.05 5.37 -8.35
N MET A 58 -10.21 5.73 -7.39
CA MET A 58 -8.87 5.20 -7.19
C MET A 58 -8.76 4.42 -5.86
N PRO A 59 -7.94 3.36 -5.79
CA PRO A 59 -7.76 2.59 -4.56
C PRO A 59 -7.18 3.40 -3.40
N CYS A 60 -6.36 4.40 -3.70
CA CYS A 60 -5.70 5.29 -2.75
C CYS A 60 -5.33 6.58 -3.50
N VAL A 61 -5.26 7.71 -2.78
CA VAL A 61 -4.81 8.99 -3.37
C VAL A 61 -3.40 8.92 -3.96
N PHE A 62 -2.56 8.02 -3.48
CA PHE A 62 -1.21 7.76 -3.99
C PHE A 62 -1.15 6.66 -5.07
N VAL A 63 -2.30 6.10 -5.47
CA VAL A 63 -2.42 5.13 -6.57
C VAL A 63 -3.27 5.79 -7.66
N PRO A 64 -2.69 6.69 -8.49
CA PRO A 64 -3.43 7.56 -9.39
C PRO A 64 -3.92 6.87 -10.67
N TYR A 65 -4.50 5.67 -10.51
CA TYR A 65 -4.97 4.82 -11.59
C TYR A 65 -6.39 4.33 -11.32
N THR A 66 -7.23 4.37 -12.34
CA THR A 66 -8.65 4.09 -12.26
C THR A 66 -9.12 3.12 -13.35
N VAL A 67 -10.17 2.37 -13.05
CA VAL A 67 -10.94 1.59 -14.03
C VAL A 67 -12.38 2.07 -14.16
N ASP A 68 -12.83 2.96 -13.26
CA ASP A 68 -14.22 3.37 -13.13
C ASP A 68 -14.32 4.86 -12.79
N ASN A 69 -15.36 5.50 -13.31
CA ASN A 69 -15.75 6.85 -12.95
C ASN A 69 -17.14 6.81 -12.28
N VAL A 70 -17.27 7.42 -11.10
CA VAL A 70 -18.48 7.34 -10.27
C VAL A 70 -19.70 7.94 -10.97
N VAL A 71 -19.52 9.00 -11.74
CA VAL A 71 -20.60 9.68 -12.45
C VAL A 71 -21.13 8.76 -13.56
N GLU A 72 -20.23 8.17 -14.33
CA GLU A 72 -20.59 7.24 -15.40
C GLU A 72 -21.18 5.94 -14.86
N ALA A 73 -20.67 5.43 -13.74
CA ALA A 73 -21.26 4.26 -13.07
C ALA A 73 -22.72 4.53 -12.69
N PHE A 74 -23.00 5.66 -12.03
CA PHE A 74 -24.35 6.00 -11.58
C PHE A 74 -25.30 6.26 -12.75
N LYS A 75 -24.85 6.93 -13.82
CA LYS A 75 -25.64 7.10 -15.06
C LYS A 75 -26.05 5.77 -15.68
N ASN A 76 -25.21 4.74 -15.55
CA ASN A 76 -25.46 3.41 -16.07
C ASN A 76 -26.17 2.48 -15.06
N GLY A 77 -26.73 3.03 -13.97
CA GLY A 77 -27.46 2.25 -12.96
C GLY A 77 -26.57 1.41 -12.04
N ARG A 78 -25.24 1.52 -12.14
CA ARG A 78 -24.30 0.95 -11.18
C ARG A 78 -24.19 1.84 -9.94
N ASN A 79 -23.64 1.30 -8.87
CA ASN A 79 -23.43 2.00 -7.60
C ASN A 79 -21.98 1.83 -7.10
N LEU A 80 -21.66 2.39 -5.94
CA LEU A 80 -20.31 2.31 -5.37
C LEU A 80 -19.86 0.87 -5.09
N ASN A 81 -20.77 -0.03 -4.68
CA ASN A 81 -20.43 -1.43 -4.45
C ASN A 81 -19.97 -2.10 -5.75
N ASP A 82 -20.54 -1.75 -6.91
CA ASP A 82 -20.11 -2.28 -8.20
C ASP A 82 -18.69 -1.82 -8.58
N ILE A 83 -18.27 -0.63 -8.12
CA ILE A 83 -16.95 -0.06 -8.38
C ILE A 83 -15.91 -0.69 -7.44
N ILE A 84 -16.16 -0.66 -6.13
CA ILE A 84 -15.20 -1.20 -5.15
C ILE A 84 -15.09 -2.73 -5.22
N ASN A 85 -16.06 -3.42 -5.82
CA ASN A 85 -15.99 -4.86 -6.12
C ASN A 85 -15.51 -5.18 -7.55
N SER A 86 -15.02 -4.18 -8.28
CA SER A 86 -14.32 -4.39 -9.55
C SER A 86 -13.09 -5.29 -9.37
N GLY A 87 -12.66 -5.91 -10.46
CA GLY A 87 -11.47 -6.78 -10.44
C GLY A 87 -10.21 -6.05 -9.98
N PHE A 88 -10.05 -4.77 -10.35
CA PHE A 88 -8.89 -3.97 -9.96
C PHE A 88 -8.80 -3.78 -8.45
N PHE A 89 -9.91 -3.44 -7.80
CA PHE A 89 -9.97 -3.31 -6.35
C PHE A 89 -9.81 -4.66 -5.65
N LYS A 90 -10.40 -5.73 -6.19
CA LYS A 90 -10.28 -7.09 -5.64
C LYS A 90 -8.86 -7.60 -5.64
N ASP A 91 -8.12 -7.49 -6.75
CA ASP A 91 -6.73 -7.96 -6.80
C ASP A 91 -5.82 -7.26 -5.77
N ILE A 92 -6.04 -5.96 -5.52
CA ILE A 92 -5.29 -5.22 -4.50
C ILE A 92 -5.64 -5.75 -3.10
N ARG A 93 -6.93 -6.04 -2.85
CA ARG A 93 -7.35 -6.64 -1.57
C ARG A 93 -6.85 -8.06 -1.39
N ASP A 94 -6.87 -8.87 -2.44
CA ASP A 94 -6.32 -10.22 -2.40
C ASP A 94 -4.82 -10.17 -2.07
N TRP A 95 -4.09 -9.19 -2.63
CA TRP A 95 -2.71 -8.92 -2.23
C TRP A 95 -2.62 -8.53 -0.74
N GLN A 96 -3.41 -7.56 -0.26
CA GLN A 96 -3.42 -7.13 1.15
C GLN A 96 -3.70 -8.30 2.11
N ASP A 97 -4.67 -9.14 1.76
CA ASP A 97 -5.06 -10.34 2.51
C ASP A 97 -3.91 -11.32 2.60
N SER A 98 -3.27 -11.61 1.46
CA SER A 98 -2.11 -12.51 1.40
C SER A 98 -0.88 -11.94 2.09
N TYR A 99 -0.72 -10.62 2.10
CA TYR A 99 0.43 -9.94 2.69
C TYR A 99 0.32 -9.82 4.21
N GLY A 100 -0.86 -9.99 4.80
CA GLY A 100 -0.97 -10.04 6.26
C GLY A 100 -2.35 -9.73 6.82
N TYR A 101 -3.20 -9.00 6.10
CA TYR A 101 -4.46 -8.50 6.68
C TYR A 101 -5.40 -9.63 7.13
N GLN A 102 -5.45 -10.74 6.38
CA GLN A 102 -6.23 -11.93 6.73
C GLN A 102 -5.32 -13.12 7.07
N ARG A 103 -4.14 -12.84 7.65
CA ARG A 103 -3.19 -13.86 8.12
C ARG A 103 -3.02 -13.73 9.64
N PRO A 104 -2.69 -14.84 10.33
CA PRO A 104 -2.29 -14.76 11.71
C PRO A 104 -0.98 -13.94 11.86
N PRO A 105 -0.73 -13.28 13.01
CA PRO A 105 0.40 -12.38 13.20
C PRO A 105 1.79 -12.94 12.82
N HIS A 106 2.03 -14.22 13.09
CA HIS A 106 3.29 -14.89 12.77
C HIS A 106 3.51 -15.15 11.27
N GLU A 107 2.52 -14.86 10.43
CA GLU A 107 2.59 -14.98 8.97
C GLU A 107 2.43 -13.62 8.27
N HIS A 108 2.47 -12.51 9.03
CA HIS A 108 2.41 -11.18 8.44
C HIS A 108 3.66 -10.91 7.60
N GLY A 109 3.43 -10.40 6.40
CA GLY A 109 4.46 -9.76 5.58
C GLY A 109 4.99 -8.50 6.26
N ASN A 110 6.11 -8.00 5.76
CA ASN A 110 6.82 -6.88 6.37
C ASN A 110 6.01 -5.57 6.27
N TRP A 111 5.25 -5.20 7.32
CA TRP A 111 4.49 -3.96 7.32
C TRP A 111 5.34 -2.68 7.44
N MET A 112 6.67 -2.78 7.50
CA MET A 112 7.56 -1.65 7.19
C MET A 112 7.64 -1.38 5.67
N ARG A 113 7.03 -2.24 4.86
CA ARG A 113 6.88 -2.15 3.39
C ARG A 113 5.39 -2.29 3.00
N PRO A 114 4.50 -1.42 3.50
CA PRO A 114 3.06 -1.67 3.40
C PRO A 114 2.46 -1.20 2.07
N CYS A 115 3.10 -0.30 1.32
CA CYS A 115 2.45 0.37 0.20
C CYS A 115 2.46 -0.50 -1.06
N PHE A 116 1.29 -0.89 -1.56
CA PHE A 116 1.19 -1.73 -2.75
C PHE A 116 1.89 -1.14 -3.99
N ILE A 117 1.82 0.17 -4.19
CA ILE A 117 2.45 0.82 -5.35
C ILE A 117 3.94 1.13 -5.14
N ARG A 118 4.41 1.41 -3.91
CA ARG A 118 5.81 1.83 -3.68
C ARG A 118 6.72 0.72 -3.18
N ASP A 119 6.17 -0.19 -2.37
CA ASP A 119 6.91 -1.25 -1.70
C ASP A 119 6.60 -2.64 -2.27
N HIS A 120 5.79 -2.70 -3.35
CA HIS A 120 5.44 -3.91 -4.11
C HIS A 120 5.20 -3.54 -5.59
N HIS A 121 6.06 -2.65 -6.12
CA HIS A 121 5.79 -1.94 -7.38
C HIS A 121 5.64 -2.86 -8.59
N LYS A 122 6.38 -3.97 -8.60
CA LYS A 122 6.32 -4.96 -9.70
C LYS A 122 4.95 -5.61 -9.77
N GLU A 123 4.43 -6.09 -8.65
CA GLU A 123 3.10 -6.68 -8.49
C GLU A 123 2.01 -5.67 -8.86
N PHE A 124 2.18 -4.42 -8.41
CA PHE A 124 1.30 -3.32 -8.77
C PHE A 124 1.19 -3.12 -10.29
N LEU A 125 2.31 -3.13 -11.02
CA LEU A 125 2.30 -2.98 -12.48
C LEU A 125 1.56 -4.12 -13.18
N GLU A 126 1.68 -5.35 -12.68
CA GLU A 126 0.93 -6.48 -13.22
C GLU A 126 -0.58 -6.32 -13.01
N VAL A 127 -1.01 -5.82 -11.85
CA VAL A 127 -2.43 -5.52 -11.57
C VAL A 127 -2.94 -4.38 -12.46
N VAL A 128 -2.19 -3.28 -12.62
CA VAL A 128 -2.54 -2.19 -13.53
C VAL A 128 -2.72 -2.69 -14.95
N LYS A 129 -1.78 -3.50 -15.44
CA LYS A 129 -1.81 -4.09 -16.78
C LYS A 129 -2.97 -5.05 -16.96
N LYS A 130 -3.22 -5.93 -15.98
CA LYS A 130 -4.31 -6.92 -15.99
C LYS A 130 -5.67 -6.25 -16.16
N HIS A 131 -5.91 -5.16 -15.45
CA HIS A 131 -7.20 -4.44 -15.49
C HIS A 131 -7.25 -3.29 -16.48
N LYS A 132 -6.16 -3.04 -17.22
CA LYS A 132 -6.03 -1.90 -18.14
C LYS A 132 -6.37 -0.58 -17.45
N ALA A 133 -5.92 -0.42 -16.19
CA ALA A 133 -6.19 0.76 -15.41
C ALA A 133 -5.58 1.98 -16.10
N LYS A 134 -6.36 3.06 -16.16
CA LYS A 134 -6.01 4.30 -16.84
C LYS A 134 -5.45 5.29 -15.83
N PRO A 135 -4.46 6.11 -16.22
CA PRO A 135 -3.99 7.20 -15.38
C PRO A 135 -5.12 8.21 -15.13
N ALA A 136 -5.23 8.70 -13.90
CA ALA A 136 -6.25 9.68 -13.50
C ALA A 136 -5.86 11.14 -13.86
N ASP A 137 -4.59 11.38 -14.17
CA ASP A 137 -4.04 12.68 -14.58
C ASP A 137 -2.84 12.50 -15.52
N GLU A 138 -2.28 13.62 -16.01
CA GLU A 138 -1.14 13.59 -16.94
C GLU A 138 0.16 13.13 -16.25
N ASP A 139 0.35 13.40 -14.96
CA ASP A 139 1.55 12.94 -14.24
C ASP A 139 1.57 11.42 -14.10
N ALA A 140 0.44 10.81 -13.75
CA ALA A 140 0.27 9.36 -13.69
C ALA A 140 0.46 8.71 -15.06
N LYS A 141 0.07 9.41 -16.13
CA LYS A 141 0.24 8.94 -17.51
C LYS A 141 1.70 8.96 -17.95
N VAL A 142 2.43 10.03 -17.63
CA VAL A 142 3.88 10.10 -17.86
C VAL A 142 4.56 8.99 -17.06
N ALA A 143 4.27 8.88 -15.76
CA ALA A 143 4.85 7.87 -14.88
C ALA A 143 4.60 6.43 -15.36
N LEU A 144 3.41 6.12 -15.90
CA LEU A 144 3.06 4.80 -16.41
C LEU A 144 3.89 4.36 -17.64
N THR A 145 4.48 5.32 -18.35
CA THR A 145 5.32 5.05 -19.54
C THR A 145 6.80 5.21 -19.28
N ASP A 146 7.18 5.70 -18.09
CA ASP A 146 8.56 5.95 -17.71
C ASP A 146 9.21 4.67 -17.14
N LYS A 147 10.07 4.05 -17.94
CA LYS A 147 10.77 2.83 -17.56
C LYS A 147 11.76 3.05 -16.41
N GLU A 148 12.40 4.21 -16.35
CA GLU A 148 13.37 4.51 -15.29
C GLU A 148 12.65 4.78 -13.97
N TYR A 149 11.47 5.41 -14.02
CA TYR A 149 10.59 5.55 -12.86
C TYR A 149 10.22 4.19 -12.25
N HIS A 150 9.74 3.26 -13.09
CA HIS A 150 9.39 1.91 -12.63
C HIS A 150 10.57 1.13 -12.09
N LYS A 151 11.72 1.20 -12.77
CA LYS A 151 12.96 0.57 -12.32
C LYS A 151 13.39 1.13 -10.96
N GLY A 152 13.37 2.45 -10.79
CA GLY A 152 13.72 3.11 -9.54
C GLY A 152 12.83 2.70 -8.37
N LEU A 153 11.51 2.54 -8.58
CA LEU A 153 10.61 2.06 -7.52
C LEU A 153 10.82 0.58 -7.17
N ILE A 154 11.16 -0.27 -8.15
CA ILE A 154 11.52 -1.67 -7.88
C ILE A 154 12.84 -1.76 -7.12
N GLU A 155 13.83 -0.95 -7.47
CA GLU A 155 15.11 -0.86 -6.74
C GLU A 155 14.90 -0.32 -5.32
N TYR A 156 14.04 0.69 -5.16
CA TYR A 156 13.65 1.23 -3.86
C TYR A 156 13.03 0.16 -2.96
N ASP A 157 12.07 -0.59 -3.49
CA ASP A 157 11.40 -1.69 -2.80
C ASP A 157 12.41 -2.77 -2.34
N ASN A 158 13.25 -3.26 -3.26
CA ASN A 158 14.28 -4.25 -2.94
C ASN A 158 15.22 -3.75 -1.84
N ARG A 159 15.62 -2.48 -1.92
CA ARG A 159 16.50 -1.89 -0.91
C ARG A 159 15.82 -1.75 0.45
N MET A 160 14.54 -1.40 0.48
CA MET A 160 13.75 -1.41 1.71
C MET A 160 13.66 -2.82 2.30
N ALA A 161 13.51 -3.86 1.49
CA ALA A 161 13.52 -5.26 1.93
C ALA A 161 14.83 -5.61 2.65
N GLU A 162 15.97 -5.33 2.02
CA GLU A 162 17.30 -5.57 2.58
C GLU A 162 17.50 -4.89 3.94
N LEU A 163 16.99 -3.66 4.08
CA LEU A 163 17.13 -2.87 5.30
C LEU A 163 16.20 -3.32 6.43
N THR A 164 14.99 -3.77 6.10
CA THR A 164 13.91 -3.89 7.08
C THR A 164 13.48 -5.33 7.36
N ASP A 165 13.75 -6.30 6.48
CA ASP A 165 13.26 -7.67 6.66
C ASP A 165 13.83 -8.31 7.93
N LYS A 166 15.11 -8.08 8.24
CA LYS A 166 15.70 -8.56 9.50
C LYS A 166 15.02 -7.94 10.73
N ILE A 167 14.80 -6.62 10.69
CA ILE A 167 14.12 -5.88 11.76
C ILE A 167 12.70 -6.42 11.96
N TRP A 168 11.99 -6.66 10.85
CA TRP A 168 10.64 -7.24 10.87
C TRP A 168 10.62 -8.61 11.53
N GLN A 169 11.51 -9.50 11.10
CA GLN A 169 11.59 -10.86 11.62
C GLN A 169 11.91 -10.88 13.13
N GLU A 170 12.88 -10.08 13.57
CA GLU A 170 13.33 -10.05 14.96
C GLU A 170 12.32 -9.39 15.90
N HIS A 171 11.69 -8.29 15.49
CA HIS A 171 10.84 -7.49 16.37
C HIS A 171 9.35 -7.81 16.29
N TYR A 172 8.87 -8.34 15.17
CA TYR A 172 7.43 -8.56 14.95
C TYR A 172 7.08 -10.04 14.80
N ILE A 173 7.86 -10.83 14.06
CA ILE A 173 7.51 -12.24 13.80
C ILE A 173 7.99 -13.19 14.89
N ALA A 174 9.25 -13.08 15.32
CA ALA A 174 9.82 -13.97 16.33
C ALA A 174 9.02 -13.96 17.66
N PRO A 175 8.58 -12.80 18.21
CA PRO A 175 7.77 -12.78 19.42
C PRO A 175 6.40 -13.47 19.25
N GLU A 176 5.79 -13.38 18.06
CA GLU A 176 4.51 -14.06 17.78
C GLU A 176 4.68 -15.57 17.67
N LEU A 177 5.77 -16.04 17.04
CA LEU A 177 6.09 -17.48 17.00
C LEU A 177 6.34 -18.07 18.39
N GLU A 178 6.94 -17.32 19.31
CA GLU A 178 7.11 -17.75 20.70
C GLU A 178 5.78 -17.89 21.44
N LYS A 179 4.79 -17.04 21.14
CA LYS A 179 3.44 -17.14 21.71
C LYS A 179 2.70 -18.38 21.21
N VAL A 180 2.87 -18.74 19.94
CA VAL A 180 2.22 -19.94 19.35
C VAL A 180 2.79 -21.26 19.90
N LYS A 181 4.05 -21.26 20.34
CA LYS A 181 4.71 -22.45 20.92
C LYS A 181 4.31 -22.74 22.37
N LYS A 182 3.69 -21.78 23.05
CA LYS A 182 3.23 -21.91 24.44
C LYS A 182 1.78 -22.40 24.49
#